data_AF-A0A721JM92-F1
#
_entry.id   AF-A0A721JM92-F1
#
_cell.length_a   1.000
_cell.length_b   1.000
_cell.length_c   1.000
_cell.angle_alpha   90.00
_cell.angle_beta   90.00
_cell.angle_gamma   90.00
#
_symmetry.space_group_name_H-M   'P 1'
#
loop_
_entity.id
_entity.type
_entity.pdbx_description
1 polymer ?
#
loop_
_entity_poly.entity_id
_entity_poly.type
_entity_poly.pdbx_seq_one_letter_code
_entity_poly.pdbx_strand_id
1 'polypeptide(L)'
;MTLKQPTNAKGSSLLEYLRVLQPFLNEDGVTEVVVNKPGEVITEGRKGWQFHNVPKLDFAACADISKLTATYSGQSFDERKPIVSATLPYGERIQIVRPPATLSDRYSLTIR
;
A
#
# COMPACT_ATOMS: atom_id res chain seq x y z
N MET A 1 1.73 -23.59 -7.73
CA MET A 1 1.76 -22.20 -7.22
C MET A 1 0.35 -21.88 -6.76
N THR A 2 0.05 -22.09 -5.49
CA THR A 2 -1.32 -22.02 -4.97
C THR A 2 -1.72 -20.56 -4.83
N LEU A 3 -2.69 -20.10 -5.63
CA LEU A 3 -3.28 -18.78 -5.49
C LEU A 3 -3.89 -18.68 -4.08
N LYS A 4 -3.35 -17.78 -3.24
CA LYS A 4 -3.94 -17.44 -1.95
C LYS A 4 -5.32 -16.81 -2.22
N GLN A 5 -6.39 -17.44 -1.72
CA GLN A 5 -7.75 -16.95 -1.92
C GLN A 5 -8.08 -15.82 -0.93
N PRO A 6 -8.75 -14.73 -1.37
CA PRO A 6 -9.20 -13.69 -0.46
C PRO A 6 -10.27 -14.18 0.50
N THR A 7 -10.07 -13.91 1.77
CA THR A 7 -11.06 -14.07 2.84
C THR A 7 -12.02 -12.86 2.81
N ASN A 8 -13.25 -13.07 2.30
CA ASN A 8 -14.39 -12.12 2.30
C ASN A 8 -14.36 -10.95 1.27
N ALA A 9 -15.54 -10.41 0.95
CA ALA A 9 -15.79 -9.34 -0.04
C ALA A 9 -14.95 -8.07 0.17
N LYS A 10 -14.67 -7.70 1.43
CA LYS A 10 -13.76 -6.59 1.79
C LYS A 10 -12.34 -6.82 1.26
N GLY A 11 -11.85 -8.06 1.35
CA GLY A 11 -10.55 -8.46 0.80
C GLY A 11 -10.53 -8.38 -0.72
N SER A 12 -11.64 -8.71 -1.39
CA SER A 12 -11.72 -8.65 -2.86
C SER A 12 -11.54 -7.25 -3.42
N SER A 13 -12.15 -6.22 -2.81
CA SER A 13 -11.96 -4.82 -3.26
C SER A 13 -10.54 -4.35 -3.03
N LEU A 14 -9.96 -4.61 -1.84
CA LEU A 14 -8.58 -4.22 -1.54
C LEU A 14 -7.58 -4.83 -2.52
N LEU A 15 -7.77 -6.11 -2.87
CA LEU A 15 -6.89 -6.79 -3.84
C LEU A 15 -6.90 -6.12 -5.21
N GLU A 16 -8.05 -5.64 -5.70
CA GLU A 16 -8.13 -4.97 -7.00
C GLU A 16 -7.30 -3.68 -7.02
N TYR A 17 -7.37 -2.87 -5.96
CA TYR A 17 -6.57 -1.64 -5.85
C TYR A 17 -5.08 -1.94 -5.66
N LEU A 18 -4.73 -3.03 -4.96
CA LEU A 18 -3.34 -3.43 -4.80
C LEU A 18 -2.68 -3.91 -6.10
N ARG A 19 -3.45 -4.20 -7.17
CA ARG A 19 -2.89 -4.67 -8.46
C ARG A 19 -1.84 -3.75 -9.05
N VAL A 20 -1.94 -2.44 -8.82
CA VAL A 20 -0.95 -1.47 -9.29
C VAL A 20 0.42 -1.64 -8.61
N LEU A 21 0.45 -2.20 -7.40
CA LEU A 21 1.65 -2.48 -6.61
C LEU A 21 2.17 -3.91 -6.79
N GLN A 22 1.33 -4.84 -7.27
CA GLN A 22 1.68 -6.25 -7.45
C GLN A 22 2.94 -6.52 -8.28
N PRO A 23 3.26 -5.77 -9.35
CA PRO A 23 4.51 -5.99 -10.08
C PRO A 23 5.76 -5.82 -9.20
N PHE A 24 5.71 -4.92 -8.21
CA PHE A 24 6.81 -4.65 -7.28
C PHE A 24 6.81 -5.61 -6.10
N LEU A 25 5.62 -5.93 -5.56
CA LEU A 25 5.47 -6.88 -4.45
C LEU A 25 5.89 -8.31 -4.81
N ASN A 26 5.76 -8.67 -6.09
CA ASN A 26 6.15 -10.00 -6.61
C ASN A 26 7.57 -10.03 -7.20
N GLU A 27 8.33 -8.92 -7.16
CA GLU A 27 9.68 -8.89 -7.71
C GLU A 27 10.65 -9.64 -6.77
N ASP A 28 11.30 -10.68 -7.31
CA ASP A 28 12.26 -11.49 -6.56
C ASP A 28 13.40 -10.65 -5.99
N GLY A 29 13.55 -10.70 -4.67
CA GLY A 29 14.61 -10.00 -3.95
C GLY A 29 14.30 -8.55 -3.58
N VAL A 30 13.09 -8.06 -3.86
CA VAL A 30 12.53 -6.86 -3.24
C VAL A 30 12.07 -7.20 -1.81
N THR A 31 12.47 -6.36 -0.85
CA THR A 31 12.16 -6.52 0.58
C THR A 31 11.24 -5.42 1.09
N GLU A 32 11.21 -4.25 0.45
CA GLU A 32 10.27 -3.18 0.77
C GLU A 32 9.70 -2.53 -0.50
N VAL A 33 8.41 -2.20 -0.46
CA VAL A 33 7.72 -1.36 -1.45
C VAL A 33 7.20 -0.12 -0.74
N VAL A 34 7.65 1.06 -1.18
CA VAL A 34 7.40 2.35 -0.53
C VAL A 34 6.74 3.32 -1.52
N VAL A 35 5.80 4.12 -1.01
CA VAL A 35 5.14 5.20 -1.74
C VAL A 35 5.20 6.43 -0.83
N ASN A 36 5.98 7.44 -1.23
CA ASN A 36 6.11 8.70 -0.46
C ASN A 36 5.40 9.89 -1.12
N LYS A 37 5.04 9.72 -2.40
CA LYS A 37 4.27 10.68 -3.18
C LYS A 37 3.40 9.93 -4.19
N PRO A 38 2.21 10.45 -4.51
CA PRO A 38 1.42 9.92 -5.62
C PRO A 38 2.22 9.86 -6.92
N GLY A 39 2.02 8.80 -7.68
CA GLY A 39 2.65 8.57 -8.97
C GLY A 39 4.04 7.90 -8.89
N GLU A 40 4.56 7.58 -7.70
CA GLU A 40 5.87 6.98 -7.54
C GLU A 40 5.83 5.75 -6.63
N VAL A 41 6.54 4.71 -7.05
CA VAL A 41 6.86 3.55 -6.21
C VAL A 41 8.37 3.49 -6.06
N ILE A 42 8.82 3.21 -4.85
CA ILE A 42 10.22 3.01 -4.51
C ILE A 42 10.35 1.57 -4.02
N THR A 43 11.29 0.80 -4.55
CA THR A 43 11.58 -0.55 -4.05
C THR A 43 12.96 -0.60 -3.41
N GLU A 44 13.07 -1.34 -2.31
CA GLU A 44 14.35 -1.71 -1.72
C GLU A 44 14.59 -3.21 -1.93
N GLY A 45 15.80 -3.59 -2.33
CA GLY A 45 16.20 -4.98 -2.45
C GLY A 45 17.70 -5.13 -2.59
N ARG A 46 18.16 -6.24 -3.18
CA ARG A 46 19.61 -6.50 -3.38
C ARG A 46 20.35 -5.45 -4.21
N LYS A 47 19.61 -4.72 -5.05
CA LYS A 47 20.14 -3.63 -5.91
C LYS A 47 20.13 -2.27 -5.19
N GLY A 48 19.79 -2.22 -3.90
CA GLY A 48 19.52 -0.99 -3.16
C GLY A 48 18.17 -0.38 -3.55
N TRP A 49 18.05 0.93 -3.34
CA TRP A 49 16.83 1.70 -3.62
C TRP A 49 16.65 1.93 -5.12
N GLN A 50 15.47 1.62 -5.65
CA GLN A 50 15.08 1.84 -7.04
C GLN A 50 13.79 2.66 -7.10
N PHE A 51 13.69 3.56 -8.07
CA PHE A 51 12.56 4.50 -8.22
C PHE A 51 11.79 4.20 -9.51
N HIS A 52 10.47 4.14 -9.40
CA HIS A 52 9.58 3.74 -10.48
C HIS A 52 8.46 4.78 -10.66
N ASN A 53 8.27 5.25 -11.88
CA ASN A 53 7.15 6.13 -12.22
C ASN A 53 5.88 5.29 -12.47
N VAL A 54 4.84 5.53 -11.68
CA VAL A 54 3.59 4.78 -11.71
C VAL A 54 2.41 5.76 -11.69
N PRO A 55 2.10 6.46 -12.80
CA PRO A 55 1.09 7.53 -12.82
C PRO A 55 -0.32 7.08 -12.42
N LYS A 56 -0.62 5.77 -12.53
CA LYS A 56 -1.91 5.19 -12.12
C LYS A 56 -2.08 5.12 -10.59
N LEU A 57 -0.99 5.22 -9.82
CA LEU A 57 -1.01 5.29 -8.37
C LEU A 57 -1.14 6.75 -7.93
N ASP A 58 -2.21 7.42 -8.36
CA ASP A 58 -2.46 8.81 -8.02
C ASP A 58 -2.92 8.99 -6.56
N PHE A 59 -3.20 10.22 -6.16
CA PHE A 59 -3.60 10.54 -4.79
C PHE A 59 -4.88 9.82 -4.38
N ALA A 60 -5.84 9.68 -5.30
CA ALA A 60 -7.10 9.00 -5.04
C ALA A 60 -6.87 7.50 -4.85
N ALA A 61 -6.05 6.87 -5.71
CA ALA A 61 -5.67 5.47 -5.58
C ALA A 61 -4.95 5.21 -4.24
N CYS A 62 -4.02 6.07 -3.82
CA CYS A 62 -3.38 5.97 -2.50
C CYS A 62 -4.39 6.08 -1.35
N ALA A 63 -5.35 7.01 -1.45
CA ALA A 63 -6.40 7.17 -0.45
C ALA A 63 -7.32 5.95 -0.37
N ASP A 64 -7.70 5.37 -1.51
CA ASP A 64 -8.54 4.18 -1.58
C ASP A 64 -7.85 2.94 -1.01
N ILE A 65 -6.59 2.68 -1.40
CA ILE A 65 -5.77 1.61 -0.81
C ILE A 65 -5.71 1.76 0.71
N SER A 66 -5.49 2.99 1.18
CA SER A 66 -5.36 3.28 2.60
C SER A 66 -6.66 3.02 3.37
N LYS A 67 -7.79 3.51 2.86
CA LYS A 67 -9.12 3.35 3.47
C LYS A 67 -9.58 1.90 3.44
N LEU A 68 -9.33 1.19 2.34
CA LEU A 68 -9.65 -0.23 2.21
C LEU A 68 -8.80 -1.08 3.16
N THR A 69 -7.52 -0.76 3.32
CA THR A 69 -6.63 -1.42 4.30
C THR A 69 -7.12 -1.23 5.74
N ALA A 70 -7.48 0.01 6.12
CA ALA A 70 -8.05 0.29 7.43
C ALA A 70 -9.36 -0.48 7.66
N THR A 71 -10.24 -0.50 6.66
CA THR A 71 -11.51 -1.23 6.70
C THR A 71 -11.31 -2.75 6.81
N TYR A 72 -10.34 -3.29 6.08
CA TYR A 72 -9.99 -4.71 6.10
C TYR A 72 -9.43 -5.13 7.47
N SER A 73 -8.61 -4.28 8.09
CA SER A 73 -8.02 -4.52 9.41
C SER A 73 -8.92 -4.12 10.59
N GLY A 74 -10.13 -3.61 10.34
CA GLY A 74 -11.06 -3.19 11.39
C GLY A 74 -10.61 -1.95 12.16
N GLN A 75 -9.75 -1.12 11.56
CA GLN A 75 -9.18 0.08 12.18
C GLN A 75 -9.86 1.35 11.67
N SER A 76 -9.94 2.36 12.53
CA SER A 76 -10.35 3.71 12.13
C SER A 76 -9.19 4.44 11.45
N PHE A 77 -9.50 5.25 10.43
CA PHE A 77 -8.51 6.01 9.69
C PHE A 77 -9.08 7.35 9.22
N ASP A 78 -8.62 8.43 9.83
CA ASP A 78 -9.08 9.80 9.61
C ASP A 78 -7.98 10.81 10.00
N GLU A 79 -8.26 12.12 9.92
CA GLU A 79 -7.26 13.15 10.30
C GLU A 79 -6.84 13.11 11.78
N ARG A 80 -7.68 12.57 12.68
CA ARG A 80 -7.37 12.44 14.12
C ARG A 80 -6.58 11.16 14.42
N LYS A 81 -6.73 10.14 13.57
CA LYS A 81 -5.98 8.88 13.60
C LYS A 81 -5.33 8.63 12.23
N PRO A 82 -4.27 9.39 11.87
CA PRO A 82 -3.75 9.42 10.50
C PRO A 82 -2.74 8.30 10.21
N ILE A 83 -2.57 7.32 11.11
CA ILE A 83 -1.59 6.24 10.99
C ILE A 83 -2.30 4.89 11.14
N VAL A 84 -2.02 3.95 10.23
CA VAL A 84 -2.55 2.58 10.27
C VAL A 84 -1.42 1.58 10.05
N SER A 85 -1.30 0.61 10.95
CA SER A 85 -0.47 -0.58 10.79
C SER A 85 -1.36 -1.80 10.56
N ALA A 86 -1.18 -2.54 9.48
CA ALA A 86 -2.05 -3.67 9.15
C ALA A 86 -1.30 -4.81 8.44
N THR A 87 -1.98 -5.96 8.31
CA THR A 87 -1.55 -7.08 7.46
C THR A 87 -2.45 -7.15 6.23
N LEU A 88 -1.85 -7.15 5.04
CA LEU A 88 -2.52 -7.27 3.76
C LEU A 88 -3.02 -8.70 3.51
N PRO A 89 -3.94 -8.92 2.56
CA PRO A 89 -4.55 -10.23 2.33
C PRO A 89 -3.57 -11.37 2.01
N TYR A 90 -2.39 -11.08 1.44
CA TYR A 90 -1.38 -12.09 1.15
C TYR A 90 -0.31 -12.25 2.25
N GLY A 91 -0.42 -11.49 3.35
CA GLY A 91 0.39 -11.63 4.55
C GLY A 91 1.48 -10.58 4.71
N GLU A 92 1.69 -9.71 3.70
CA GLU A 92 2.58 -8.56 3.80
C GLU A 92 2.08 -7.61 4.88
N ARG A 93 3.00 -6.93 5.56
CA ARG A 93 2.68 -5.88 6.51
C ARG A 93 2.68 -4.55 5.79
N ILE A 94 1.76 -3.68 6.15
CA ILE A 94 1.67 -2.33 5.59
C ILE A 94 1.58 -1.30 6.72
N GLN A 95 2.38 -0.24 6.61
CA GLN A 95 2.27 0.99 7.38
C GLN A 95 1.75 2.10 6.46
N ILE A 96 0.75 2.84 6.93
CA ILE A 96 0.09 3.92 6.20
C ILE A 96 0.12 5.18 7.05
N VAL A 97 0.50 6.31 6.45
CA VAL A 97 0.37 7.64 7.05
C VAL A 97 -0.31 8.60 6.06
N ARG A 98 -1.25 9.40 6.54
CA ARG A 98 -1.98 10.42 5.75
C ARG A 98 -1.85 11.83 6.34
N PRO A 99 -2.36 12.86 5.64
CA PRO A 99 -2.48 14.19 6.21
C PRO A 99 -3.41 14.18 7.43
N PRO A 100 -3.10 14.96 8.48
CA PRO A 100 -2.06 16.00 8.54
C PRO A 100 -0.66 15.52 8.99
N ALA A 101 -0.46 14.21 9.20
CA ALA A 101 0.85 13.68 9.61
C ALA A 101 1.88 13.61 8.44
N THR A 102 1.40 13.75 7.21
CA THR A 102 2.18 13.97 5.99
C THR A 102 1.87 15.35 5.40
N LEU A 103 2.60 15.74 4.35
CA LEU A 103 2.22 16.87 3.49
C LEU A 103 0.81 16.65 2.92
N SER A 104 0.05 17.74 2.72
CA SER A 104 -1.38 17.71 2.39
C SER A 104 -1.73 16.95 1.11
N ASP A 105 -0.79 16.87 0.17
CA ASP A 105 -0.90 16.20 -1.12
C ASP A 105 -0.25 14.80 -1.13
N ARG A 106 0.09 14.23 0.04
CA ARG A 106 0.85 12.98 0.12
C ARG A 106 0.25 11.97 1.07
N TYR A 107 0.32 10.72 0.65
CA TYR A 107 0.26 9.54 1.50
C TYR A 107 1.65 8.92 1.60
N SER A 108 1.95 8.32 2.75
CA SER A 108 3.10 7.44 2.91
C SER A 108 2.60 6.01 3.09
N LEU A 109 3.06 5.08 2.24
CA LEU A 109 2.79 3.66 2.32
C LEU A 109 4.12 2.92 2.36
N THR A 110 4.30 2.01 3.30
CA THR A 110 5.46 1.11 3.37
C THR A 110 4.97 -0.31 3.53
N ILE A 111 5.30 -1.20 2.58
CA ILE A 111 4.87 -2.60 2.55
C ILE A 111 6.10 -3.51 2.63
N ARG A 112 6.03 -4.53 3.50
CA ARG A 112 7.08 -5.54 3.72
C ARG A 112 6.52 -6.93 3.93
#